data_AF-A0A538RJZ4-F1
#
_entry.id   AF-A0A538RJZ4-F1
#
_cell.length_a   1.000
_cell.length_b   1.000
_cell.length_c   1.000
_cell.angle_alpha   90.00
_cell.angle_beta   90.00
_cell.angle_gamma   90.00
#
_symmetry.space_group_name_H-M   'P 1'
#
loop_
_entity.id
_entity.type
_entity.pdbx_description
1 polymer ?
#
loop_
_entity_poly.entity_id
_entity_poly.type
_entity_poly.pdbx_seq_one_letter_code
_entity_poly.pdbx_strand_id
1 'polypeptide(L)'
;MRESRRGTPTAKAPGPPPAQGLYDPRHEHDACGVGFVVDIKGRKSHAIVRQGLLVLINLLHRGACGCEPNTGDGAGILLQMPDRFLRRECGRLGIPLPPVTEYGCGLVFLPRDPTQRQKVQVLLHSIVEEEGQRLLGWRAVPTDDRLLGATARSVEPHIEQVFIGRGAGVADHARFERKLYVIRKLFERAVAALDIPENKFAYLPSLSSNTLIYKGMLSADQIEAMYPDLGDEDVESALALVHQRFSTNTFPSWPLAHPYRYISHNGEINTLRGNINWMRAREALCRSDVLGDDLTKVLPVTREGLSDSATFDNVLEFLVMNGRSLPHAILMMIPEPWQNHESMSPERRAFYEYHASLMEPWDGPASIAFTDGTVIGAVLDRNGLRPSRYSVTKDDLVIMASEVGVLDIPPENILVKGRLHPGRIFLVDTAKGRIIDDEEIKAQLAAERPYATWLRENSLRLEDLPEQPLPAADHAAVLNRQIAFGYTHEDLRILLAPMAKNGEEPVGSMGTDTALAVLSNRPRPLYDYFKQLFAQVTNPPLDQIREELVTAMESTVGPERNLLEAEPASCRQIVLRDPVISNAELAKLTHV
;
A
#
# COMPACT_ATOMS: atom_id res chain seq x y z
N MET A 1 -32.25 46.74 -7.81
CA MET A 1 -30.93 46.71 -7.13
C MET A 1 -30.88 45.57 -6.13
N ARG A 2 -30.37 44.41 -6.54
CA ARG A 2 -29.68 43.43 -5.67
C ARG A 2 -28.71 42.70 -6.60
N GLU A 3 -27.56 43.30 -6.82
CA GLU A 3 -26.44 42.64 -7.47
C GLU A 3 -26.06 41.42 -6.64
N SER A 4 -26.22 40.22 -7.19
CA SER A 4 -25.55 39.05 -6.66
C SER A 4 -24.06 39.27 -6.88
N ARG A 5 -23.34 39.59 -5.80
CA ARG A 5 -21.88 39.49 -5.78
C ARG A 5 -21.53 38.04 -6.10
N ARG A 6 -21.21 37.76 -7.36
CA ARG A 6 -20.46 36.55 -7.72
C ARG A 6 -19.11 36.72 -7.03
N GLY A 7 -18.94 36.04 -5.90
CA GLY A 7 -17.63 35.87 -5.31
C GLY A 7 -16.67 35.34 -6.37
N THR A 8 -15.45 35.86 -6.36
CA THR A 8 -14.31 35.28 -7.04
C THR A 8 -14.30 33.76 -6.80
N PRO A 9 -14.04 32.91 -7.81
CA PRO A 9 -13.94 31.48 -7.58
C PRO A 9 -12.89 31.26 -6.48
N THR A 10 -13.31 30.69 -5.36
CA THR A 10 -12.38 30.13 -4.39
C THR A 10 -11.47 29.16 -5.14
N ALA A 11 -10.16 29.19 -4.85
CA ALA A 11 -9.20 28.23 -5.37
C ALA A 11 -9.80 26.82 -5.30
N LYS A 12 -9.82 26.08 -6.42
CA LYS A 12 -10.26 24.69 -6.42
C LYS A 12 -9.38 23.93 -5.44
N ALA A 13 -10.00 23.33 -4.43
CA ALA A 13 -9.28 22.52 -3.45
C ALA A 13 -8.75 21.24 -4.15
N PRO A 14 -7.50 20.81 -3.88
CA PRO A 14 -6.95 19.57 -4.40
C PRO A 14 -7.79 18.34 -4.01
N GLY A 15 -7.84 17.34 -4.89
CA GLY A 15 -8.49 16.06 -4.65
C GLY A 15 -9.90 15.90 -5.22
N PRO A 16 -10.50 14.70 -5.06
CA PRO A 16 -11.83 14.40 -5.57
C PRO A 16 -12.92 15.24 -4.87
N PRO A 17 -14.04 15.54 -5.56
CA PRO A 17 -15.20 16.18 -4.94
C PRO A 17 -15.84 15.27 -3.88
N PRO A 18 -16.64 15.82 -2.94
CA PRO A 18 -17.42 14.99 -2.03
C PRO A 18 -18.43 14.11 -2.79
N ALA A 19 -18.87 13.02 -2.16
CA ALA A 19 -19.87 12.13 -2.72
C ALA A 19 -21.14 12.92 -3.11
N GLN A 20 -21.60 12.73 -4.34
CA GLN A 20 -22.76 13.44 -4.89
C GLN A 20 -23.49 12.58 -5.93
N GLY A 21 -24.79 12.40 -5.78
CA GLY A 21 -25.56 11.50 -6.66
C GLY A 21 -25.05 10.06 -6.58
N LEU A 22 -24.67 9.49 -7.73
CA LEU A 22 -24.09 8.13 -7.83
C LEU A 22 -22.57 8.11 -7.70
N TYR A 23 -21.92 9.27 -7.65
CA TYR A 23 -20.47 9.37 -7.53
C TYR A 23 -20.04 9.20 -6.06
N ASP A 24 -19.11 8.28 -5.84
CA ASP A 24 -18.48 8.03 -4.55
C ASP A 24 -16.95 7.94 -4.75
N PRO A 25 -16.15 8.84 -4.14
CA PRO A 25 -14.68 8.82 -4.24
C PRO A 25 -14.02 7.50 -3.83
N ARG A 26 -14.74 6.63 -3.09
CA ARG A 26 -14.25 5.32 -2.66
C ARG A 26 -14.16 4.30 -3.80
N HIS A 27 -14.74 4.58 -4.96
CA HIS A 27 -14.69 3.72 -6.15
C HIS A 27 -13.63 4.18 -7.17
N GLU A 28 -12.65 4.98 -6.74
CA GLU A 28 -11.57 5.44 -7.62
C GLU A 28 -10.40 4.45 -7.63
N HIS A 29 -9.88 4.17 -8.83
CA HIS A 29 -8.88 3.14 -9.08
C HIS A 29 -7.77 3.64 -10.00
N ASP A 30 -6.57 3.06 -9.88
CA ASP A 30 -5.40 3.46 -10.65
C ASP A 30 -4.69 2.24 -11.27
N ALA A 31 -4.08 2.41 -12.44
CA ALA A 31 -3.19 1.44 -13.08
C ALA A 31 -1.98 2.19 -13.67
N CYS A 32 -0.80 1.59 -13.83
CA CYS A 32 0.44 2.41 -13.95
C CYS A 32 1.59 1.77 -14.75
N GLY A 33 2.68 2.54 -14.93
CA GLY A 33 4.02 2.01 -15.20
C GLY A 33 4.90 2.15 -13.95
N VAL A 34 5.60 1.07 -13.56
CA VAL A 34 6.56 1.10 -12.45
C VAL A 34 7.92 0.59 -12.92
N GLY A 35 9.00 1.15 -12.39
CA GLY A 35 10.34 0.61 -12.60
C GLY A 35 11.38 1.18 -11.65
N PHE A 36 12.51 0.50 -11.54
CA PHE A 36 13.67 1.01 -10.83
C PHE A 36 14.98 0.63 -11.51
N VAL A 37 15.99 1.42 -11.21
CA VAL A 37 17.38 1.18 -11.59
C VAL A 37 18.21 1.18 -10.31
N VAL A 38 19.13 0.23 -10.16
CA VAL A 38 20.03 0.15 -9.00
C VAL A 38 21.40 -0.39 -9.38
N ASP A 39 22.44 0.24 -8.85
CA ASP A 39 23.79 -0.30 -8.82
C ASP A 39 23.91 -1.27 -7.63
N ILE A 40 24.13 -2.56 -7.91
CA ILE A 40 24.16 -3.62 -6.90
C ILE A 40 25.22 -3.35 -5.83
N LYS A 41 26.33 -2.68 -6.17
CA LYS A 41 27.44 -2.36 -5.26
C LYS A 41 27.24 -1.07 -4.47
N GLY A 42 26.08 -0.41 -4.61
CA GLY A 42 25.78 0.82 -3.90
C GLY A 42 26.56 2.04 -4.39
N ARG A 43 27.16 1.98 -5.60
CA ARG A 43 27.91 3.11 -6.15
C ARG A 43 26.94 4.20 -6.58
N LYS A 44 26.99 5.34 -5.89
CA LYS A 44 26.15 6.49 -6.21
C LYS A 44 26.67 7.20 -7.45
N SER A 45 25.77 7.52 -8.38
CA SER A 45 26.09 8.36 -9.53
C SER A 45 24.86 9.08 -10.05
N HIS A 46 25.06 10.20 -10.74
CA HIS A 46 23.99 10.87 -11.46
C HIS A 46 23.49 10.05 -12.66
N ALA A 47 24.31 9.13 -13.18
CA ALA A 47 23.91 8.24 -14.27
C ALA A 47 22.70 7.36 -13.87
N ILE A 48 22.65 6.87 -12.62
CA ILE A 48 21.49 6.10 -12.11
C ILE A 48 20.22 6.96 -12.09
N VAL A 49 20.34 8.23 -11.71
CA VAL A 49 19.21 9.18 -11.70
C VAL A 49 18.69 9.40 -13.12
N ARG A 50 19.58 9.71 -14.07
CA ARG A 50 19.24 9.87 -15.49
C ARG A 50 18.64 8.62 -16.10
N GLN A 51 19.15 7.44 -15.76
CA GLN A 51 18.59 6.16 -16.19
C GLN A 51 17.19 5.95 -15.60
N GLY A 52 16.96 6.28 -14.33
CA GLY A 52 15.63 6.26 -13.72
C GLY A 52 14.64 7.16 -14.46
N LEU A 53 15.03 8.41 -14.76
CA LEU A 53 14.22 9.33 -15.56
C LEU A 53 13.93 8.80 -16.97
N LEU A 54 14.91 8.19 -17.62
CA LEU A 54 14.72 7.58 -18.94
C LEU A 54 13.77 6.38 -18.88
N VAL A 55 13.84 5.55 -17.84
CA VAL A 55 12.86 4.48 -17.59
C VAL A 55 11.45 5.07 -17.46
N LEU A 56 11.31 6.16 -16.70
CA LEU A 56 10.02 6.85 -16.53
C LEU A 56 9.47 7.36 -17.86
N ILE A 57 10.30 8.02 -18.68
CA ILE A 57 9.93 8.51 -20.02
C ILE A 57 9.50 7.36 -20.94
N ASN A 58 10.25 6.24 -20.92
CA ASN A 58 9.93 5.07 -21.73
C ASN A 58 8.70 4.29 -21.25
N LEU A 59 8.12 4.66 -20.10
CA LEU A 59 6.84 4.14 -19.60
C LEU A 59 5.67 5.11 -19.83
N LEU A 60 5.89 6.24 -20.52
CA LEU A 60 4.87 7.27 -20.77
C LEU A 60 3.61 6.70 -21.45
N HIS A 61 3.76 5.72 -22.36
CA HIS A 61 2.61 5.07 -23.02
C HIS A 61 1.72 4.25 -22.09
N ARG A 62 2.17 3.95 -20.86
CA ARG A 62 1.35 3.34 -19.80
C ARG A 62 0.69 4.35 -18.88
N GLY A 63 0.97 5.63 -19.05
CA GLY A 63 0.29 6.73 -18.36
C GLY A 63 -0.96 7.20 -19.11
N ALA A 64 -1.86 7.85 -18.39
CA ALA A 64 -2.93 8.64 -19.01
C ALA A 64 -2.51 10.10 -19.05
N CYS A 65 -2.99 10.79 -20.09
CA CYS A 65 -3.18 12.23 -20.04
C CYS A 65 -4.60 12.48 -19.50
N GLY A 66 -4.75 13.48 -18.64
CA GLY A 66 -6.03 13.99 -18.19
C GLY A 66 -6.82 14.63 -19.34
N CYS A 67 -7.76 15.52 -19.01
CA CYS A 67 -8.59 16.18 -20.03
C CYS A 67 -7.80 17.08 -21.01
N GLU A 68 -6.55 17.41 -20.68
CA GLU A 68 -5.63 18.20 -21.50
C GLU A 68 -4.39 17.34 -21.84
N PRO A 69 -3.85 17.40 -23.07
CA PRO A 69 -2.69 16.58 -23.48
C PRO A 69 -1.45 16.75 -22.60
N ASN A 70 -1.29 17.91 -21.95
CA ASN A 70 -0.17 18.26 -21.10
C ASN A 70 -0.48 18.20 -19.59
N THR A 71 -1.59 17.56 -19.21
CA THR A 71 -1.90 17.23 -17.81
C THR A 71 -1.71 15.73 -17.63
N GLY A 72 -0.67 15.30 -16.92
CA GLY A 72 -0.49 13.89 -16.54
C GLY A 72 -1.13 13.57 -15.19
N ASP A 73 -1.53 12.32 -14.98
CA ASP A 73 -2.19 11.89 -13.72
C ASP A 73 -1.23 11.76 -12.53
N GLY A 74 0.07 11.75 -12.78
CA GLY A 74 1.11 11.74 -11.76
C GLY A 74 2.39 11.05 -12.22
N ALA A 75 3.53 11.67 -11.92
CA ALA A 75 4.85 11.08 -12.13
C ALA A 75 5.76 11.41 -10.95
N GLY A 76 6.74 10.55 -10.70
CA GLY A 76 7.72 10.80 -9.65
C GLY A 76 8.91 9.87 -9.68
N ILE A 77 9.90 10.24 -8.88
CA ILE A 77 11.15 9.53 -8.64
C ILE A 77 11.49 9.57 -7.14
N LEU A 78 11.90 8.43 -6.60
CA LEU A 78 12.47 8.26 -5.27
C LEU A 78 13.95 7.92 -5.43
N LEU A 79 14.78 8.67 -4.72
CA LEU A 79 16.23 8.53 -4.69
C LEU A 79 16.71 8.28 -3.25
N GLN A 80 17.90 7.71 -3.09
CA GLN A 80 18.66 7.90 -1.85
C GLN A 80 18.98 9.38 -1.65
N MET A 81 19.18 9.78 -0.39
CA MET A 81 19.54 11.14 0.00
C MET A 81 20.76 11.66 -0.80
N PRO A 82 20.59 12.68 -1.67
CA PRO A 82 21.67 13.22 -2.50
C PRO A 82 22.49 14.25 -1.70
N ASP A 83 23.23 13.78 -0.69
CA ASP A 83 23.94 14.63 0.30
C ASP A 83 24.85 15.67 -0.35
N ARG A 84 25.61 15.29 -1.39
CA ARG A 84 26.56 16.18 -2.06
C ARG A 84 25.88 17.43 -2.61
N PHE A 85 24.79 17.25 -3.36
CA PHE A 85 23.95 18.33 -3.86
C PHE A 85 23.34 19.15 -2.73
N LEU A 86 22.66 18.50 -1.76
CA LEU A 86 21.97 19.20 -0.68
C LEU A 86 22.92 20.02 0.18
N ARG A 87 24.08 19.48 0.52
CA ARG A 87 25.12 20.17 1.29
C ARG A 87 25.64 21.41 0.58
N ARG A 88 25.82 21.33 -0.74
CA ARG A 88 26.22 22.47 -1.59
C ARG A 88 25.14 23.56 -1.59
N GLU A 89 23.88 23.21 -1.85
CA GLU A 89 22.77 24.19 -1.90
C GLU A 89 22.46 24.78 -0.53
N CYS A 90 22.40 23.96 0.53
CA CYS A 90 22.21 24.44 1.89
C CYS A 90 23.35 25.34 2.36
N GLY A 91 24.60 25.04 1.95
CA GLY A 91 25.76 25.89 2.22
C GLY A 91 25.60 27.31 1.66
N ARG A 92 25.04 27.46 0.45
CA ARG A 92 24.72 28.77 -0.16
C ARG A 92 23.66 29.54 0.62
N LEU A 93 22.74 28.83 1.28
CA LEU A 93 21.67 29.39 2.09
C LEU A 93 22.06 29.60 3.56
N GLY A 94 23.29 29.26 3.96
CA GLY A 94 23.74 29.34 5.34
C GLY A 94 23.10 28.31 6.27
N ILE A 95 22.63 27.18 5.74
CA ILE A 95 22.05 26.07 6.49
C ILE A 95 23.13 24.98 6.67
N PRO A 96 23.78 24.87 7.84
CA PRO A 96 24.80 23.86 8.07
C PRO A 96 24.17 22.47 8.23
N LEU A 97 24.47 21.56 7.31
CA LEU A 97 24.00 20.17 7.40
C LEU A 97 24.97 19.31 8.24
N PRO A 98 24.47 18.58 9.25
CA PRO A 98 25.18 17.50 9.92
C PRO A 98 25.72 16.43 8.95
N PRO A 99 26.52 15.47 9.44
CA PRO A 99 26.87 14.27 8.68
C PRO A 99 25.63 13.53 8.14
N VAL A 100 25.80 12.78 7.05
CA VAL A 100 24.77 11.88 6.52
C VAL A 100 24.23 11.00 7.66
N THR A 101 22.94 10.69 7.64
CA THR A 101 22.20 9.97 8.71
C THR A 101 21.92 10.76 9.99
N GLU A 102 22.53 11.94 10.18
CA GLU A 102 22.25 12.85 11.30
C GLU A 102 21.35 14.04 10.93
N TYR A 103 20.91 14.10 9.67
CA TYR A 103 19.87 15.01 9.23
C TYR A 103 18.91 14.32 8.28
N GLY A 104 17.64 14.71 8.34
CA GLY A 104 16.61 14.32 7.39
C GLY A 104 16.26 15.49 6.48
N CYS A 105 15.87 15.16 5.25
CA CYS A 105 15.26 16.10 4.32
C CYS A 105 13.83 15.63 4.02
N GLY A 106 12.92 16.57 3.88
CA GLY A 106 11.59 16.28 3.38
C GLY A 106 11.20 17.25 2.28
N LEU A 107 10.64 16.73 1.19
CA LEU A 107 9.89 17.56 0.26
C LEU A 107 8.54 17.88 0.92
N VAL A 108 8.14 19.15 0.90
CA VAL A 108 6.90 19.64 1.52
C VAL A 108 6.09 20.37 0.47
N PHE A 109 4.87 19.90 0.25
CA PHE A 109 3.84 20.67 -0.44
C PHE A 109 3.18 21.59 0.58
N LEU A 110 3.04 22.86 0.22
CA LEU A 110 2.56 23.92 1.09
C LEU A 110 1.44 24.73 0.40
N PRO A 111 0.60 25.43 1.19
CA PRO A 111 -0.30 26.45 0.66
C PRO A 111 0.40 27.45 -0.25
N ARG A 112 -0.31 27.89 -1.29
CA ARG A 112 0.16 28.92 -2.22
C ARG A 112 0.14 30.29 -1.56
N ASP A 113 -0.91 30.56 -0.76
CA ASP A 113 -1.00 31.80 0.01
C ASP A 113 0.15 31.89 1.03
N PRO A 114 1.00 32.94 0.99
CA PRO A 114 2.15 33.07 1.89
C PRO A 114 1.79 33.10 3.38
N THR A 115 0.62 33.64 3.74
CA THR A 115 0.18 33.71 5.14
C THR A 115 -0.19 32.32 5.67
N GLN A 116 -0.92 31.55 4.87
CA GLN A 116 -1.25 30.16 5.18
C GLN A 116 -0.02 29.26 5.17
N ARG A 117 0.91 29.48 4.23
CA ARG A 117 2.19 28.79 4.17
C ARG A 117 2.99 28.96 5.46
N GLN A 118 3.13 30.20 5.93
CA GLN A 118 3.83 30.49 7.18
C GLN A 118 3.21 29.76 8.36
N LYS A 119 1.86 29.67 8.44
CA LYS A 119 1.18 28.91 9.50
C LYS A 119 1.56 27.43 9.46
N VAL A 120 1.61 26.81 8.27
CA VAL A 120 1.98 25.40 8.11
C VAL A 120 3.47 25.18 8.45
N GLN A 121 4.35 26.10 8.07
CA GLN A 121 5.78 26.03 8.43
C GLN A 121 5.99 26.17 9.94
N VAL A 122 5.29 27.10 10.60
CA VAL A 122 5.33 27.26 12.07
C VAL A 122 4.79 26.02 12.77
N LEU A 123 3.72 25.42 12.26
CA LEU A 123 3.18 24.16 12.78
C LEU A 123 4.19 23.02 12.67
N LEU A 124 4.85 22.86 11.52
CA LEU A 124 5.90 21.84 11.39
C LEU A 124 7.05 22.13 12.35
N HIS A 125 7.47 23.39 12.47
CA HIS A 125 8.54 23.78 13.39
C HIS A 125 8.21 23.40 14.84
N SER A 126 7.01 23.72 15.33
CA SER A 126 6.62 23.39 16.72
C SER A 126 6.64 21.88 16.95
N ILE A 127 6.14 21.09 16.00
CA ILE A 127 6.15 19.62 16.10
C ILE A 127 7.59 19.07 16.14
N VAL A 128 8.50 19.63 15.34
CA VAL A 128 9.91 19.24 15.31
C VAL A 128 10.58 19.48 16.66
N GLU A 129 10.33 20.65 17.28
CA GLU A 129 10.86 21.01 18.59
C GLU A 129 10.24 20.15 19.71
N GLU A 130 8.92 19.93 19.69
CA GLU A 130 8.19 19.08 20.65
C GLU A 130 8.69 17.63 20.63
N GLU A 131 9.06 17.11 19.46
CA GLU A 131 9.68 15.78 19.30
C GLU A 131 11.20 15.77 19.55
N GLY A 132 11.75 16.87 20.07
CA GLY A 132 13.14 16.97 20.51
C GLY A 132 14.17 16.96 19.38
N GLN A 133 13.75 17.25 18.14
CA GLN A 133 14.62 17.37 16.98
C GLN A 133 14.93 18.85 16.70
N ARG A 134 15.84 19.12 15.75
CA ARG A 134 16.28 20.50 15.45
C ARG A 134 15.87 20.88 14.03
N LEU A 135 15.06 21.90 13.87
CA LEU A 135 14.83 22.48 12.54
C LEU A 135 16.10 23.23 12.10
N LEU A 136 16.72 22.79 11.00
CA LEU A 136 17.94 23.40 10.47
C LEU A 136 17.64 24.56 9.52
N GLY A 137 16.56 24.43 8.74
CA GLY A 137 16.14 25.46 7.81
C GLY A 137 15.23 24.95 6.71
N TRP A 138 14.86 25.86 5.82
CA TRP A 138 14.02 25.62 4.65
C TRP A 138 14.77 26.03 3.37
N ARG A 139 14.60 25.26 2.31
CA ARG A 139 15.07 25.58 0.96
C ARG A 139 13.86 25.65 0.04
N ALA A 140 13.66 26.78 -0.62
CA ALA A 140 12.74 26.84 -1.75
C ALA A 140 13.27 25.93 -2.87
N VAL A 141 12.45 25.00 -3.34
CA VAL A 141 12.82 24.12 -4.44
C VAL A 141 12.62 24.90 -5.74
N PRO A 142 13.64 25.01 -6.61
CA PRO A 142 13.43 25.58 -7.94
C PRO A 142 12.38 24.76 -8.69
N THR A 143 11.37 25.43 -9.25
CA THR A 143 10.33 24.78 -10.05
C THR A 143 10.13 25.49 -11.39
N ASP A 144 9.78 24.74 -12.43
CA ASP A 144 9.40 25.27 -13.73
C ASP A 144 8.11 24.61 -14.23
N ASP A 145 7.00 25.30 -14.00
CA ASP A 145 5.63 24.85 -14.28
C ASP A 145 5.16 25.22 -15.70
N ARG A 146 6.05 25.68 -16.60
CA ARG A 146 5.67 26.18 -17.94
C ARG A 146 5.04 25.12 -18.83
N LEU A 147 5.37 23.84 -18.62
CA LEU A 147 4.85 22.72 -19.41
C LEU A 147 3.51 22.18 -18.89
N LEU A 148 3.09 22.58 -17.68
CA LEU A 148 1.90 22.03 -17.04
C LEU A 148 0.62 22.49 -17.72
N GLY A 149 -0.33 21.58 -17.84
CA GLY A 149 -1.72 21.92 -18.17
C GLY A 149 -2.37 22.79 -17.10
N ALA A 150 -3.40 23.53 -17.50
CA ALA A 150 -4.08 24.47 -16.61
C ALA A 150 -4.69 23.75 -15.39
N THR A 151 -5.10 22.50 -15.58
CA THR A 151 -5.68 21.67 -14.52
C THR A 151 -4.65 21.34 -13.45
N ALA A 152 -3.47 20.83 -13.83
CA ALA A 152 -2.37 20.52 -12.90
C ALA A 152 -1.86 21.78 -12.18
N ARG A 153 -1.64 22.88 -12.92
CA ARG A 153 -1.20 24.17 -12.37
C ARG A 153 -2.22 24.77 -11.39
N SER A 154 -3.52 24.55 -11.62
CA SER A 154 -4.58 25.09 -10.74
C SER A 154 -4.53 24.57 -9.31
N VAL A 155 -3.92 23.40 -9.10
CA VAL A 155 -3.73 22.74 -7.79
C VAL A 155 -2.26 22.49 -7.47
N GLU A 156 -1.33 23.16 -8.17
CA GLU A 156 0.09 23.12 -7.85
C GLU A 156 0.35 23.72 -6.47
N PRO A 157 1.00 22.98 -5.56
CA PRO A 157 1.38 23.50 -4.25
C PRO A 157 2.62 24.40 -4.37
N HIS A 158 2.86 25.22 -3.35
CA HIS A 158 4.20 25.77 -3.17
C HIS A 158 5.12 24.67 -2.64
N ILE A 159 6.32 24.50 -3.23
CA ILE A 159 7.18 23.35 -2.94
C ILE A 159 8.46 23.82 -2.26
N GLU A 160 8.73 23.28 -1.08
CA GLU A 160 9.96 23.53 -0.33
C GLU A 160 10.56 22.23 0.20
N GLN A 161 11.84 22.28 0.52
CA GLN A 161 12.53 21.27 1.30
C GLN A 161 12.72 21.75 2.73
N VAL A 162 12.40 20.89 3.68
CA VAL A 162 12.69 21.09 5.10
C VAL A 162 13.88 20.22 5.52
N PHE A 163 14.77 20.78 6.34
CA PHE A 163 15.92 20.07 6.89
C PHE A 163 15.80 19.97 8.41
N ILE A 164 15.88 18.75 8.93
CA ILE A 164 15.77 18.46 10.36
C ILE A 164 17.04 17.74 10.79
N GLY A 165 17.72 18.25 11.80
CA GLY A 165 18.88 17.64 12.43
C GLY A 165 18.48 16.76 13.59
N ARG A 166 19.20 15.64 13.75
CA ARG A 166 19.07 14.72 14.86
C ARG A 166 19.29 15.46 16.18
N GLY A 167 18.34 15.30 17.10
CA GLY A 167 18.40 15.80 18.46
C GLY A 167 19.35 14.98 19.33
N ALA A 168 19.89 15.59 20.39
CA ALA A 168 20.87 14.94 21.26
C ALA A 168 20.32 13.70 22.00
N GLY A 169 19.01 13.61 22.21
CA GLY A 169 18.34 12.48 22.86
C GLY A 169 18.13 11.24 21.99
N VAL A 170 18.50 11.30 20.70
CA VAL A 170 18.28 10.20 19.75
C VAL A 170 19.59 9.44 19.55
N ALA A 171 19.62 8.18 20.01
CA ALA A 171 20.86 7.40 20.09
C ALA A 171 21.48 7.06 18.74
N ASP A 172 20.66 6.69 17.75
CA ASP A 172 21.11 6.13 16.48
C ASP A 172 20.25 6.60 15.29
N HIS A 173 20.72 6.29 14.09
CA HIS A 173 20.06 6.63 12.83
C HIS A 173 18.66 6.01 12.71
N ALA A 174 18.45 4.77 13.14
CA ALA A 174 17.14 4.11 13.04
C ALA A 174 16.09 4.77 13.95
N ARG A 175 16.48 5.20 15.16
CA ARG A 175 15.62 6.00 16.04
C ARG A 175 15.35 7.38 15.46
N PHE A 176 16.30 7.96 14.75
CA PHE A 176 16.10 9.23 14.08
C PHE A 176 15.09 9.12 12.92
N GLU A 177 15.17 8.08 12.09
CA GLU A 177 14.15 7.78 11.08
C GLU A 177 12.76 7.63 11.70
N ARG A 178 12.63 6.92 12.82
CA ARG A 178 11.35 6.79 13.54
C ARG A 178 10.84 8.14 14.06
N LYS A 179 11.72 9.02 14.53
CA LYS A 179 11.31 10.37 14.94
C LYS A 179 10.82 11.21 13.75
N LEU A 180 11.48 11.11 12.59
CA LEU A 180 10.99 11.75 11.35
C LEU A 180 9.62 11.19 10.94
N TYR A 181 9.41 9.87 11.05
CA TYR A 181 8.10 9.23 10.86
C TYR A 181 7.03 9.81 11.80
N VAL A 182 7.31 9.87 13.11
CA VAL A 182 6.38 10.43 14.12
C VAL A 182 6.06 11.89 13.82
N ILE A 183 7.07 12.72 13.54
CA ILE A 183 6.90 14.12 13.15
C ILE A 183 5.97 14.25 11.94
N ARG A 184 6.17 13.41 10.91
CA ARG A 184 5.33 13.42 9.71
C ARG A 184 3.87 13.07 10.05
N LYS A 185 3.63 12.03 10.86
CA LYS A 185 2.28 11.59 11.23
C LYS A 185 1.57 12.66 12.08
N LEU A 186 2.28 13.30 13.02
CA LEU A 186 1.78 14.42 13.81
C LEU A 186 1.44 15.62 12.92
N PHE A 187 2.32 15.98 12.00
CA PHE A 187 2.10 17.08 11.05
C PHE A 187 0.86 16.83 10.19
N GLU A 188 0.75 15.65 9.60
CA GLU A 188 -0.38 15.29 8.76
C GLU A 188 -1.72 15.34 9.54
N ARG A 189 -1.73 14.94 10.81
CA ARG A 189 -2.90 15.05 11.69
C ARG A 189 -3.22 16.51 12.04
N ALA A 190 -2.20 17.29 12.39
CA ALA A 190 -2.38 18.67 12.80
C ALA A 190 -2.83 19.57 11.63
N VAL A 191 -2.32 19.32 10.42
CA VAL A 191 -2.76 19.99 9.20
C VAL A 191 -4.23 19.72 8.90
N ALA A 192 -4.69 18.47 9.06
CA ALA A 192 -6.11 18.12 8.84
C ALA A 192 -7.05 18.86 9.80
N ALA A 193 -6.58 19.16 11.02
CA ALA A 193 -7.32 19.94 12.01
C ALA A 193 -7.13 21.46 11.88
N LEU A 194 -6.23 21.92 10.99
CA LEU A 194 -5.92 23.32 10.83
C LEU A 194 -7.02 24.03 10.03
N ASP A 195 -7.63 25.04 10.65
CA ASP A 195 -8.69 25.86 10.05
C ASP A 195 -8.08 26.93 9.11
N ILE A 196 -7.59 26.47 7.96
CA ILE A 196 -7.14 27.32 6.85
C ILE A 196 -7.74 26.82 5.52
N PRO A 197 -8.13 27.72 4.60
CA PRO A 197 -8.72 27.34 3.31
C PRO A 197 -7.89 26.38 2.46
N GLU A 198 -6.56 26.50 2.48
CA GLU A 198 -5.62 25.73 1.66
C GLU A 198 -4.96 24.56 2.41
N ASN A 199 -5.55 24.07 3.52
CA ASN A 199 -4.96 22.97 4.30
C ASN A 199 -4.70 21.70 3.46
N LYS A 200 -5.52 21.42 2.44
CA LYS A 200 -5.35 20.27 1.53
C LYS A 200 -4.10 20.33 0.64
N PHE A 201 -3.46 21.49 0.51
CA PHE A 201 -2.17 21.60 -0.18
C PHE A 201 -1.01 21.12 0.69
N ALA A 202 -1.16 21.12 2.02
CA ALA A 202 -0.12 20.73 2.94
C ALA A 202 0.03 19.20 2.98
N TYR A 203 1.14 18.70 2.42
CA TYR A 203 1.44 17.27 2.33
C TYR A 203 2.96 17.04 2.32
N LEU A 204 3.41 15.93 2.91
CA LEU A 204 4.81 15.54 2.94
C LEU A 204 5.03 14.31 2.05
N PRO A 205 5.41 14.47 0.77
CA PRO A 205 5.83 13.36 -0.08
C PRO A 205 6.86 12.45 0.61
N SER A 206 7.88 13.04 1.21
CA SER A 206 8.93 12.34 1.95
C SER A 206 9.36 13.17 3.16
N LEU A 207 9.83 12.48 4.21
CA LEU A 207 10.58 13.07 5.32
C LEU A 207 11.44 11.96 5.92
N SER A 208 12.71 11.89 5.52
CA SER A 208 13.62 10.80 5.84
C SER A 208 15.07 11.28 5.80
N SER A 209 15.98 10.58 6.46
CA SER A 209 17.44 10.72 6.29
C SER A 209 18.04 9.72 5.29
N ASN A 210 17.22 8.81 4.76
CA ASN A 210 17.61 7.80 3.78
C ASN A 210 17.18 8.13 2.36
N THR A 211 15.95 8.60 2.19
CA THR A 211 15.35 8.79 0.86
C THR A 211 14.77 10.18 0.68
N LEU A 212 14.66 10.59 -0.59
CA LEU A 212 14.02 11.84 -1.00
C LEU A 212 13.16 11.57 -2.23
N ILE A 213 11.95 12.13 -2.24
CA ILE A 213 10.97 11.91 -3.30
C ILE A 213 10.68 13.23 -4.00
N TYR A 214 10.82 13.24 -5.32
CA TYR A 214 10.31 14.28 -6.22
C TYR A 214 9.12 13.72 -6.99
N LYS A 215 7.95 14.31 -6.81
CA LYS A 215 6.73 13.86 -7.49
C LYS A 215 5.75 14.99 -7.72
N GLY A 216 4.77 14.78 -8.58
CA GLY A 216 3.70 15.74 -8.82
C GLY A 216 2.69 15.25 -9.83
N MET A 217 1.69 16.08 -10.09
CA MET A 217 0.70 15.83 -11.14
C MET A 217 1.31 16.16 -12.51
N LEU A 218 2.15 15.24 -12.99
CA LEU A 218 3.06 15.42 -14.12
C LEU A 218 2.92 14.25 -15.10
N SER A 219 3.18 14.51 -16.37
CA SER A 219 3.60 13.48 -17.32
C SER A 219 5.07 13.14 -17.10
N ALA A 220 5.49 11.92 -17.48
CA ALA A 220 6.86 11.43 -17.27
C ALA A 220 7.95 12.38 -17.81
N ASP A 221 7.70 13.00 -18.96
CA ASP A 221 8.60 13.92 -19.66
C ASP A 221 8.66 15.32 -19.04
N GLN A 222 7.76 15.64 -18.11
CA GLN A 222 7.69 16.96 -17.47
C GLN A 222 8.52 17.03 -16.18
N ILE A 223 8.89 15.90 -15.57
CA ILE A 223 9.46 15.88 -14.22
C ILE A 223 10.81 16.60 -14.10
N GLU A 224 11.69 16.45 -15.09
CA GLU A 224 13.02 17.07 -15.09
C GLU A 224 12.92 18.58 -15.27
N ALA A 225 11.97 19.04 -16.10
CA ALA A 225 11.67 20.46 -16.22
C ALA A 225 11.07 20.99 -14.91
N MET A 226 10.04 20.33 -14.38
CA MET A 226 9.37 20.73 -13.15
C MET A 226 10.32 20.82 -11.96
N TYR A 227 11.32 19.93 -11.88
CA TYR A 227 12.33 19.88 -10.83
C TYR A 227 13.75 19.93 -11.42
N PRO A 228 14.28 21.14 -11.72
CA PRO A 228 15.62 21.30 -12.31
C PRO A 228 16.74 20.68 -11.47
N ASP A 229 16.54 20.51 -10.16
CA ASP A 229 17.45 19.76 -9.27
C ASP A 229 17.84 18.40 -9.88
N LEU A 230 16.88 17.70 -10.50
CA LEU A 230 17.09 16.36 -11.05
C LEU A 230 18.05 16.30 -12.24
N GLY A 231 18.36 17.45 -12.86
CA GLY A 231 19.37 17.58 -13.92
C GLY A 231 20.77 17.95 -13.42
N ASP A 232 20.95 18.17 -12.11
CA ASP A 232 22.24 18.55 -11.53
C ASP A 232 23.13 17.33 -11.30
N GLU A 233 24.38 17.39 -11.77
CA GLU A 233 25.34 16.28 -11.69
C GLU A 233 25.70 15.87 -10.26
N ASP A 234 25.54 16.75 -9.27
CA ASP A 234 25.78 16.42 -7.86
C ASP A 234 24.59 15.66 -7.22
N VAL A 235 23.45 15.53 -7.91
CA VAL A 235 22.35 14.64 -7.50
C VAL A 235 22.72 13.21 -7.88
N GLU A 236 23.41 12.56 -6.95
CA GLU A 236 23.89 11.19 -7.09
C GLU A 236 23.05 10.22 -6.25
N SER A 237 22.73 9.06 -6.83
CA SER A 237 22.05 7.97 -6.12
C SER A 237 22.55 6.62 -6.59
N ALA A 238 22.50 5.60 -5.74
CA ALA A 238 22.77 4.21 -6.16
C ALA A 238 21.50 3.49 -6.60
N LEU A 239 20.31 4.03 -6.29
CA LEU A 239 19.01 3.53 -6.74
C LEU A 239 18.09 4.67 -7.13
N ALA A 240 17.21 4.40 -8.09
CA ALA A 240 16.14 5.28 -8.50
C ALA A 240 14.87 4.46 -8.73
N LEU A 241 13.82 4.72 -7.94
CA LEU A 241 12.50 4.12 -8.11
C LEU A 241 11.57 5.14 -8.76
N VAL A 242 10.97 4.79 -9.89
CA VAL A 242 10.10 5.67 -10.67
C VAL A 242 8.72 5.08 -10.90
N HIS A 243 7.76 5.97 -11.11
CA HIS A 243 6.40 5.56 -11.38
C HIS A 243 5.64 6.60 -12.20
N GLN A 244 4.86 6.12 -13.17
CA GLN A 244 3.91 6.89 -13.96
C GLN A 244 2.49 6.39 -13.66
N ARG A 245 1.63 7.27 -13.16
CA ARG A 245 0.24 6.96 -12.79
C ARG A 245 -0.70 7.08 -14.00
N PHE A 246 -1.71 6.22 -14.03
CA PHE A 246 -2.93 6.36 -14.83
C PHE A 246 -4.13 6.22 -13.87
N SER A 247 -5.04 7.19 -13.92
CA SER A 247 -6.18 7.34 -13.02
C SER A 247 -7.49 7.12 -13.75
N THR A 248 -8.49 6.51 -13.11
CA THR A 248 -9.86 6.48 -13.67
C THR A 248 -10.59 7.82 -13.56
N ASN A 249 -10.05 8.78 -12.79
CA ASN A 249 -10.60 10.13 -12.67
C ASN A 249 -9.72 11.22 -13.28
N THR A 250 -10.38 12.34 -13.58
CA THR A 250 -9.77 13.58 -14.06
C THR A 250 -9.58 14.61 -12.92
N PHE A 251 -9.68 14.20 -11.66
CA PHE A 251 -9.61 15.12 -10.53
C PHE A 251 -8.16 15.40 -10.14
N PRO A 252 -7.73 16.67 -10.09
CA PRO A 252 -6.33 16.96 -9.97
C PRO A 252 -5.84 16.88 -8.52
N SER A 253 -4.80 16.10 -8.28
CA SER A 253 -4.25 15.85 -6.95
C SER A 253 -2.76 15.49 -7.00
N TRP A 254 -1.91 16.46 -6.68
CA TRP A 254 -0.46 16.26 -6.56
C TRP A 254 -0.04 15.19 -5.54
N PRO A 255 -0.68 15.09 -4.34
CA PRO A 255 -0.32 14.07 -3.36
C PRO A 255 -0.50 12.61 -3.81
N LEU A 256 -1.43 12.36 -4.75
CA LEU A 256 -1.73 11.01 -5.25
C LEU A 256 -0.69 10.49 -6.25
N ALA A 257 0.22 11.34 -6.75
CA ALA A 257 1.34 10.86 -7.53
C ALA A 257 2.20 9.90 -6.69
N HIS A 258 2.80 8.92 -7.36
CA HIS A 258 3.80 8.02 -6.80
C HIS A 258 5.21 8.51 -7.16
N PRO A 259 6.29 7.97 -6.56
CA PRO A 259 6.31 7.00 -5.47
C PRO A 259 5.63 7.47 -4.17
N TYR A 260 5.19 6.51 -3.37
CA TYR A 260 4.99 6.72 -1.94
C TYR A 260 6.30 6.48 -1.19
N ARG A 261 6.27 6.40 0.15
CA ARG A 261 7.48 6.53 0.98
C ARG A 261 8.35 5.30 0.93
N TYR A 262 7.71 4.14 0.78
CA TYR A 262 8.37 2.85 0.61
C TYR A 262 8.05 2.21 -0.73
N ILE A 263 6.86 2.48 -1.31
CA ILE A 263 6.39 1.73 -2.48
C ILE A 263 6.12 2.57 -3.72
N SER A 264 6.19 1.89 -4.87
CA SER A 264 5.45 2.22 -6.08
C SER A 264 4.63 1.00 -6.47
N HIS A 265 3.30 1.17 -6.50
CA HIS A 265 2.37 0.08 -6.76
C HIS A 265 1.78 0.21 -8.16
N ASN A 266 1.91 -0.87 -8.93
CA ASN A 266 1.21 -1.03 -10.18
C ASN A 266 0.11 -2.07 -10.06
N GLY A 267 -1.15 -1.64 -9.97
CA GLY A 267 -2.28 -2.53 -9.83
C GLY A 267 -3.33 -1.94 -8.89
N GLU A 268 -4.17 -2.80 -8.31
CA GLU A 268 -5.29 -2.43 -7.45
C GLU A 268 -5.44 -3.42 -6.29
N ILE A 269 -5.60 -2.92 -5.07
CA ILE A 269 -5.92 -3.77 -3.90
C ILE A 269 -7.44 -3.94 -3.78
N ASN A 270 -7.97 -5.10 -4.18
CA ASN A 270 -9.41 -5.36 -4.20
C ASN A 270 -9.98 -5.75 -2.82
N THR A 271 -9.14 -6.10 -1.84
CA THR A 271 -9.54 -6.38 -0.46
C THR A 271 -9.52 -5.15 0.47
N LEU A 272 -9.25 -3.95 -0.07
CA LEU A 272 -8.93 -2.74 0.68
C LEU A 272 -9.87 -2.43 1.85
N ARG A 273 -11.20 -2.51 1.63
CA ARG A 273 -12.19 -2.19 2.67
C ARG A 273 -12.10 -3.14 3.85
N GLY A 274 -11.84 -4.43 3.59
CA GLY A 274 -11.60 -5.42 4.64
C GLY A 274 -10.33 -5.08 5.41
N ASN A 275 -9.24 -4.82 4.69
CA ASN A 275 -7.93 -4.55 5.29
C ASN A 275 -7.94 -3.30 6.17
N ILE A 276 -8.61 -2.22 5.74
CA ILE A 276 -8.77 -1.00 6.54
C ILE A 276 -9.52 -1.30 7.85
N ASN A 277 -10.61 -2.07 7.77
CA ASN A 277 -11.42 -2.37 8.95
C ASN A 277 -10.66 -3.26 9.94
N TRP A 278 -9.93 -4.26 9.45
CA TRP A 278 -9.10 -5.12 10.27
C TRP A 278 -7.94 -4.36 10.92
N MET A 279 -7.26 -3.51 10.16
CA MET A 279 -6.21 -2.66 10.72
C MET A 279 -6.78 -1.76 11.83
N ARG A 280 -7.92 -1.09 11.61
CA ARG A 280 -8.60 -0.28 12.64
C ARG A 280 -8.92 -1.07 13.90
N ALA A 281 -9.37 -2.32 13.78
CA ALA A 281 -9.61 -3.19 14.93
C ALA A 281 -8.31 -3.51 15.69
N ARG A 282 -7.23 -3.78 14.97
CA ARG A 282 -5.91 -4.13 15.52
C ARG A 282 -5.17 -2.98 16.17
N GLU A 283 -5.41 -1.74 15.73
CA GLU A 283 -4.78 -0.54 16.30
C GLU A 283 -4.94 -0.46 17.83
N ALA A 284 -6.09 -0.91 18.36
CA ALA A 284 -6.36 -0.93 19.80
C ALA A 284 -5.56 -2.00 20.58
N LEU A 285 -5.04 -3.02 19.89
CA LEU A 285 -4.28 -4.13 20.48
C LEU A 285 -2.76 -3.93 20.36
N CYS A 286 -2.34 -3.01 19.48
CA CYS A 286 -0.93 -2.74 19.21
C CYS A 286 -0.19 -2.24 20.46
N ARG A 287 0.95 -2.87 20.74
CA ARG A 287 1.97 -2.40 21.69
C ARG A 287 3.32 -2.44 21.00
N SER A 288 4.16 -1.44 21.25
CA SER A 288 5.46 -1.32 20.58
C SER A 288 6.54 -0.92 21.57
N ASP A 289 7.51 -1.80 21.77
CA ASP A 289 8.72 -1.47 22.52
C ASP A 289 9.65 -0.53 21.74
N VAL A 290 9.49 -0.50 20.41
CA VAL A 290 10.35 0.27 19.50
C VAL A 290 9.91 1.73 19.43
N LEU A 291 8.61 2.00 19.33
CA LEU A 291 8.05 3.35 19.36
C LEU A 291 7.71 3.81 20.79
N GLY A 292 7.46 2.88 21.72
CA GLY A 292 7.04 3.20 23.08
C GLY A 292 5.82 4.12 23.07
N ASP A 293 5.92 5.22 23.82
CA ASP A 293 4.84 6.22 23.94
C ASP A 293 4.48 6.89 22.60
N ASP A 294 5.41 6.92 21.63
CA ASP A 294 5.16 7.50 20.31
C ASP A 294 4.16 6.68 19.48
N LEU A 295 3.87 5.42 19.85
CA LEU A 295 2.90 4.59 19.14
C LEU A 295 1.54 5.30 19.02
N THR A 296 1.07 5.92 20.11
CA THR A 296 -0.22 6.65 20.12
C THR A 296 -0.24 7.86 19.20
N LYS A 297 0.93 8.43 18.87
CA LYS A 297 1.07 9.60 18.01
C LYS A 297 0.91 9.26 16.53
N VAL A 298 1.17 8.02 16.14
CA VAL A 298 1.14 7.56 14.75
C VAL A 298 -0.19 6.91 14.35
N LEU A 299 -1.10 6.74 15.31
CA LEU A 299 -2.47 6.25 15.10
C LEU A 299 -3.45 7.40 14.73
N PRO A 300 -4.48 7.14 13.90
CA PRO A 300 -4.72 5.88 13.17
C PRO A 300 -3.71 5.70 12.02
N VAL A 301 -3.36 4.44 11.73
CA VAL A 301 -2.42 4.07 10.66
C VAL A 301 -3.07 4.36 9.31
N THR A 302 -4.31 3.91 9.14
CA THR A 302 -5.12 4.14 7.94
C THR A 302 -6.05 5.34 8.12
N ARG A 303 -6.10 6.22 7.11
CA ARG A 303 -6.99 7.39 7.10
C ARG A 303 -8.01 7.26 5.99
N GLU A 304 -9.16 7.89 6.20
CA GLU A 304 -10.21 7.94 5.19
C GLU A 304 -9.78 8.81 4.01
N GLY A 305 -10.18 8.41 2.80
CA GLY A 305 -9.93 9.17 1.58
C GLY A 305 -8.52 9.02 0.97
N LEU A 306 -7.71 8.09 1.47
CA LEU A 306 -6.46 7.69 0.81
C LEU A 306 -6.74 6.68 -0.31
N SER A 307 -5.88 6.66 -1.34
CA SER A 307 -5.87 5.59 -2.33
C SER A 307 -5.50 4.24 -1.67
N ASP A 308 -5.78 3.16 -2.37
CA ASP A 308 -5.39 1.81 -1.98
C ASP A 308 -3.88 1.69 -1.71
N SER A 309 -3.09 2.28 -2.60
CA SER A 309 -1.63 2.28 -2.63
C SER A 309 -1.04 3.13 -1.50
N ALA A 310 -1.62 4.30 -1.22
CA ALA A 310 -1.23 5.12 -0.06
C ALA A 310 -1.55 4.42 1.25
N THR A 311 -2.66 3.70 1.31
CA THR A 311 -3.07 2.94 2.49
C THR A 311 -2.12 1.76 2.72
N PHE A 312 -1.76 1.04 1.66
CA PHE A 312 -0.75 -0.01 1.71
C PHE A 312 0.60 0.53 2.21
N ASP A 313 1.09 1.64 1.64
CA ASP A 313 2.36 2.28 2.04
C ASP A 313 2.36 2.64 3.54
N ASN A 314 1.26 3.20 4.04
CA ASN A 314 1.14 3.58 5.45
C ASN A 314 1.21 2.37 6.40
N VAL A 315 0.59 1.26 6.04
CA VAL A 315 0.61 0.02 6.84
C VAL A 315 1.99 -0.63 6.75
N LEU A 316 2.59 -0.69 5.56
CA LEU A 316 3.94 -1.20 5.37
C LEU A 316 4.95 -0.41 6.20
N GLU A 317 4.92 0.92 6.10
CA GLU A 317 5.80 1.80 6.87
C GLU A 317 5.56 1.65 8.39
N PHE A 318 4.31 1.51 8.82
CA PHE A 318 4.00 1.25 10.23
C PHE A 318 4.65 -0.04 10.73
N LEU A 319 4.61 -1.12 9.95
CA LEU A 319 5.26 -2.39 10.29
C LEU A 319 6.80 -2.26 10.35
N VAL A 320 7.39 -1.57 9.38
CA VAL A 320 8.84 -1.34 9.31
C VAL A 320 9.33 -0.45 10.46
N MET A 321 8.61 0.63 10.76
CA MET A 321 8.96 1.55 11.87
C MET A 321 8.85 0.87 13.24
N ASN A 322 8.02 -0.17 13.36
CA ASN A 322 7.90 -1.02 14.53
C ASN A 322 8.87 -2.22 14.56
N GLY A 323 9.86 -2.25 13.66
CA GLY A 323 11.03 -3.14 13.78
C GLY A 323 11.03 -4.37 12.87
N ARG A 324 10.01 -4.59 12.04
CA ARG A 324 10.08 -5.63 11.00
C ARG A 324 11.00 -5.17 9.88
N SER A 325 11.76 -6.10 9.30
CA SER A 325 12.51 -5.80 8.08
C SER A 325 11.53 -5.51 6.93
N LEU A 326 11.93 -4.69 5.96
CA LEU A 326 11.12 -4.41 4.77
C LEU A 326 10.65 -5.69 4.04
N PRO A 327 11.51 -6.68 3.73
CA PRO A 327 11.04 -7.93 3.11
C PRO A 327 10.08 -8.72 4.01
N HIS A 328 10.24 -8.71 5.33
CA HIS A 328 9.30 -9.37 6.24
C HIS A 328 7.91 -8.73 6.19
N ALA A 329 7.85 -7.40 6.27
CA ALA A 329 6.59 -6.67 6.22
C ALA A 329 5.88 -6.87 4.85
N ILE A 330 6.63 -6.85 3.75
CA ILE A 330 6.11 -7.16 2.41
C ILE A 330 5.53 -8.57 2.34
N LEU A 331 6.27 -9.59 2.81
CA LEU A 331 5.81 -10.99 2.75
C LEU A 331 4.67 -11.30 3.72
N MET A 332 4.48 -10.48 4.75
CA MET A 332 3.30 -10.55 5.62
C MET A 332 2.06 -9.95 4.95
N MET A 333 2.20 -8.81 4.26
CA MET A 333 1.08 -8.16 3.57
C MET A 333 0.70 -8.86 2.26
N ILE A 334 1.68 -9.40 1.54
CA ILE A 334 1.51 -10.11 0.26
C ILE A 334 2.13 -11.51 0.37
N PRO A 335 1.48 -12.43 1.10
CA PRO A 335 2.01 -13.78 1.27
C PRO A 335 1.94 -14.59 -0.03
N GLU A 336 2.91 -15.49 -0.21
CA GLU A 336 2.86 -16.52 -1.24
C GLU A 336 1.69 -17.48 -0.97
N PRO A 337 1.00 -18.02 -2.01
CA PRO A 337 0.07 -19.13 -1.85
C PRO A 337 0.72 -20.31 -1.12
N TRP A 338 0.26 -20.60 0.11
CA TRP A 338 0.90 -21.58 0.99
C TRP A 338 0.00 -22.77 1.34
N GLN A 339 -1.33 -22.59 1.40
CA GLN A 339 -2.28 -23.61 1.87
C GLN A 339 -2.27 -24.88 0.99
N ASN A 340 -2.34 -24.69 -0.32
CA ASN A 340 -2.40 -25.79 -1.30
C ASN A 340 -1.03 -26.08 -1.96
N HIS A 341 0.07 -25.51 -1.43
CA HIS A 341 1.39 -25.66 -2.02
C HIS A 341 2.11 -26.92 -1.48
N GLU A 342 1.95 -28.04 -2.18
CA GLU A 342 2.45 -29.36 -1.74
C GLU A 342 3.98 -29.45 -1.57
N SER A 343 4.75 -28.79 -2.45
CA SER A 343 6.22 -28.77 -2.41
C SER A 343 6.84 -27.76 -1.44
N MET A 344 6.03 -26.96 -0.74
CA MET A 344 6.55 -25.97 0.20
C MET A 344 7.15 -26.66 1.43
N SER A 345 8.35 -26.25 1.84
CA SER A 345 8.99 -26.74 3.07
C SER A 345 8.09 -26.51 4.30
N PRO A 346 8.04 -27.44 5.27
CA PRO A 346 7.24 -27.28 6.50
C PRO A 346 7.52 -25.99 7.26
N GLU A 347 8.77 -25.54 7.30
CA GLU A 347 9.18 -24.33 8.02
C GLU A 347 8.59 -23.07 7.37
N ARG A 348 8.66 -22.98 6.03
CA ARG A 348 8.04 -21.87 5.27
C ARG A 348 6.52 -21.89 5.40
N ARG A 349 5.90 -23.08 5.34
CA ARG A 349 4.45 -23.21 5.54
C ARG A 349 4.05 -22.70 6.92
N ALA A 350 4.75 -23.12 7.96
CA ALA A 350 4.50 -22.68 9.32
C ALA A 350 4.69 -21.16 9.51
N PHE A 351 5.67 -20.56 8.81
CA PHE A 351 5.83 -19.11 8.78
C PHE A 351 4.57 -18.43 8.23
N TYR A 352 4.08 -18.83 7.06
CA TYR A 352 2.90 -18.19 6.47
C TYR A 352 1.61 -18.48 7.24
N GLU A 353 1.41 -19.72 7.71
CA GLU A 353 0.26 -20.10 8.54
C GLU A 353 0.19 -19.26 9.82
N TYR A 354 1.33 -19.09 10.51
CA TYR A 354 1.38 -18.23 11.69
C TYR A 354 1.06 -16.76 11.36
N HIS A 355 1.55 -16.24 10.25
CA HIS A 355 1.28 -14.85 9.84
C HIS A 355 -0.16 -14.64 9.37
N ALA A 356 -0.83 -15.68 8.84
CA ALA A 356 -2.25 -15.64 8.50
C ALA A 356 -3.14 -15.42 9.74
N SER A 357 -2.72 -15.87 10.93
CA SER A 357 -3.38 -15.54 12.21
C SER A 357 -3.20 -14.09 12.65
N LEU A 358 -2.25 -13.35 12.06
CA LEU A 358 -1.93 -11.97 12.43
C LEU A 358 -2.52 -10.93 11.47
N MET A 359 -2.51 -11.23 10.17
CA MET A 359 -2.87 -10.28 9.13
C MET A 359 -3.42 -11.00 7.91
N GLU A 360 -4.58 -10.53 7.43
CA GLU A 360 -5.12 -10.92 6.15
C GLU A 360 -4.29 -10.37 4.97
N PRO A 361 -4.25 -11.09 3.84
CA PRO A 361 -3.58 -10.63 2.63
C PRO A 361 -4.17 -9.32 2.08
N TRP A 362 -3.29 -8.43 1.67
CA TRP A 362 -3.62 -7.28 0.84
C TRP A 362 -3.61 -7.71 -0.61
N ASP A 363 -4.76 -8.19 -1.08
CA ASP A 363 -4.91 -8.91 -2.34
C ASP A 363 -5.47 -8.04 -3.46
N GLY A 364 -5.32 -8.54 -4.69
CA GLY A 364 -5.62 -7.86 -5.94
C GLY A 364 -4.40 -7.82 -6.86
N PRO A 365 -4.57 -7.45 -8.14
CA PRO A 365 -3.44 -7.34 -9.06
C PRO A 365 -2.40 -6.39 -8.51
N ALA A 366 -1.15 -6.82 -8.35
CA ALA A 366 -0.12 -5.97 -7.81
C ALA A 366 1.26 -6.31 -8.37
N SER A 367 1.97 -5.30 -8.85
CA SER A 367 3.42 -5.29 -8.98
C SER A 367 3.92 -4.17 -8.08
N ILE A 368 4.41 -4.52 -6.89
CA ILE A 368 4.88 -3.55 -5.89
C ILE A 368 6.39 -3.54 -5.91
N ALA A 369 6.96 -2.42 -6.36
CA ALA A 369 8.36 -2.10 -6.17
C ALA A 369 8.52 -1.34 -4.85
N PHE A 370 9.52 -1.69 -4.06
CA PHE A 370 9.70 -1.14 -2.72
C PHE A 370 11.16 -0.86 -2.38
N THR A 371 11.41 0.11 -1.50
CA THR A 371 12.75 0.45 -1.03
C THR A 371 12.72 1.21 0.30
N ASP A 372 13.73 1.01 1.15
CA ASP A 372 14.01 1.84 2.32
C ASP A 372 15.25 2.75 2.13
N GLY A 373 15.79 2.80 0.90
CA GLY A 373 17.03 3.46 0.55
C GLY A 373 18.28 2.60 0.71
N THR A 374 18.23 1.46 1.39
CA THR A 374 19.35 0.50 1.49
C THR A 374 19.09 -0.74 0.64
N VAL A 375 17.88 -1.29 0.73
CA VAL A 375 17.42 -2.38 -0.13
C VAL A 375 16.40 -1.83 -1.13
N ILE A 376 16.33 -2.46 -2.29
CA ILE A 376 15.29 -2.21 -3.29
C ILE A 376 14.86 -3.53 -3.89
N GLY A 377 13.56 -3.70 -4.07
CA GLY A 377 13.02 -4.96 -4.55
C GLY A 377 11.67 -4.79 -5.21
N ALA A 378 11.12 -5.93 -5.64
CA ALA A 378 9.75 -6.01 -6.07
C ALA A 378 9.14 -7.37 -5.79
N VAL A 379 7.82 -7.35 -5.63
CA VAL A 379 7.00 -8.54 -5.43
C VAL A 379 5.76 -8.43 -6.32
N LEU A 380 5.27 -9.57 -6.78
CA LEU A 380 3.98 -9.69 -7.43
C LEU A 380 2.91 -10.12 -6.43
N ASP A 381 1.65 -9.81 -6.74
CA ASP A 381 0.53 -10.48 -6.09
C ASP A 381 0.64 -12.01 -6.24
N ARG A 382 -0.13 -12.71 -5.41
CA ARG A 382 -0.17 -14.17 -5.36
C ARG A 382 -0.43 -14.86 -6.69
N ASN A 383 -1.08 -14.17 -7.64
CA ASN A 383 -1.46 -14.71 -8.94
C ASN A 383 -0.57 -14.18 -10.07
N GLY A 384 0.26 -13.17 -9.80
CA GLY A 384 1.11 -12.50 -10.78
C GLY A 384 0.33 -11.84 -11.91
N LEU A 385 -0.73 -11.11 -11.56
CA LEU A 385 -1.65 -10.48 -12.51
C LEU A 385 -1.04 -9.25 -13.21
N ARG A 386 0.13 -8.80 -12.76
CA ARG A 386 0.86 -7.66 -13.33
C ARG A 386 2.25 -8.08 -13.83
N PRO A 387 2.73 -7.48 -14.94
CA PRO A 387 4.04 -7.79 -15.46
C PRO A 387 5.15 -7.07 -14.67
N SER A 388 6.22 -7.80 -14.35
CA SER A 388 7.49 -7.22 -13.91
C SER A 388 8.65 -8.02 -14.50
N ARG A 389 9.56 -7.32 -15.17
CA ARG A 389 10.72 -7.88 -15.87
C ARG A 389 11.98 -7.23 -15.33
N TYR A 390 13.06 -8.00 -15.25
CA TYR A 390 14.34 -7.45 -14.83
C TYR A 390 15.48 -7.87 -15.76
N SER A 391 16.49 -7.02 -15.85
CA SER A 391 17.78 -7.30 -16.48
C SER A 391 18.89 -7.00 -15.49
N VAL A 392 19.88 -7.87 -15.43
CA VAL A 392 21.13 -7.68 -14.69
C VAL A 392 22.24 -7.55 -15.71
N THR A 393 23.08 -6.54 -15.60
CA THR A 393 24.22 -6.31 -16.48
C THR A 393 25.52 -6.85 -15.87
N LYS A 394 26.58 -6.93 -16.68
CA LYS A 394 27.90 -7.40 -16.23
C LYS A 394 28.64 -6.36 -15.40
N ASP A 395 28.22 -5.10 -15.45
CA ASP A 395 28.75 -3.97 -14.68
C ASP A 395 27.94 -3.65 -13.41
N ASP A 396 27.22 -4.66 -12.88
CA ASP A 396 26.48 -4.60 -11.62
C ASP A 396 25.22 -3.70 -11.63
N LEU A 397 24.66 -3.38 -12.79
CA LEU A 397 23.40 -2.65 -12.91
C LEU A 397 22.21 -3.62 -12.93
N VAL A 398 21.19 -3.33 -12.12
CA VAL A 398 19.89 -4.01 -12.16
C VAL A 398 18.83 -3.02 -12.59
N ILE A 399 18.03 -3.43 -13.57
CA ILE A 399 16.91 -2.65 -14.09
C ILE A 399 15.68 -3.53 -14.01
N MET A 400 14.67 -3.08 -13.28
CA MET A 400 13.37 -3.73 -13.20
C MET A 400 12.30 -2.77 -13.69
N ALA A 401 11.40 -3.21 -14.55
CA ALA A 401 10.24 -2.42 -14.94
C ALA A 401 9.05 -3.31 -15.31
N SER A 402 7.88 -2.68 -15.46
CA SER A 402 6.69 -3.34 -15.99
C SER A 402 6.89 -3.90 -17.40
N GLU A 403 7.86 -3.38 -18.16
CA GLU A 403 8.17 -3.76 -19.54
C GLU A 403 9.67 -3.95 -19.76
N VAL A 404 10.04 -4.64 -20.85
CA VAL A 404 11.43 -4.72 -21.31
C VAL A 404 11.73 -3.59 -22.28
N GLY A 405 13.00 -3.23 -22.46
CA GLY A 405 13.40 -2.18 -23.41
C GLY A 405 13.27 -0.76 -22.87
N VAL A 406 13.10 -0.60 -21.56
CA VAL A 406 13.04 0.71 -20.89
C VAL A 406 14.39 1.44 -20.85
N LEU A 407 15.49 0.75 -21.13
CA LEU A 407 16.82 1.30 -21.32
C LEU A 407 17.50 0.57 -22.47
N ASP A 408 18.26 1.31 -23.27
CA ASP A 408 19.09 0.76 -24.35
C ASP A 408 20.39 0.22 -23.76
N ILE A 409 20.48 -1.10 -23.60
CA ILE A 409 21.64 -1.80 -23.08
C ILE A 409 22.18 -2.73 -24.16
N PRO A 410 23.48 -2.64 -24.50
CA PRO A 410 24.10 -3.58 -25.43
C PRO A 410 23.85 -5.04 -25.00
N PRO A 411 23.36 -5.92 -25.88
CA PRO A 411 23.07 -7.31 -25.54
C PRO A 411 24.26 -8.05 -24.92
N GLU A 412 25.48 -7.72 -25.33
CA GLU A 412 26.73 -8.26 -24.79
C GLU A 412 27.01 -7.86 -23.34
N ASN A 413 26.40 -6.78 -22.83
CA ASN A 413 26.52 -6.36 -21.43
C ASN A 413 25.44 -6.98 -20.53
N ILE A 414 24.45 -7.69 -21.09
CA ILE A 414 23.44 -8.39 -20.30
C ILE A 414 24.08 -9.64 -19.68
N LEU A 415 23.95 -9.78 -18.36
CA LEU A 415 24.30 -10.98 -17.61
C LEU A 415 23.08 -11.92 -17.49
N VAL A 416 21.94 -11.38 -17.06
CA VAL A 416 20.69 -12.15 -16.88
C VAL A 416 19.50 -11.30 -17.33
N LYS A 417 18.51 -11.95 -17.96
CA LYS A 417 17.16 -11.41 -18.18
C LYS A 417 16.14 -12.34 -17.54
N GLY A 418 15.24 -11.80 -16.75
CA GLY A 418 14.24 -12.57 -16.03
C GLY A 418 12.90 -11.87 -15.91
N ARG A 419 11.97 -12.54 -15.25
CA ARG A 419 10.69 -12.00 -14.82
C ARG A 419 10.46 -12.32 -13.36
N LEU A 420 9.66 -11.51 -12.69
CA LEU A 420 9.15 -11.90 -11.37
C LEU A 420 8.12 -13.01 -11.57
N HIS A 421 8.06 -13.90 -10.59
CA HIS A 421 7.11 -15.00 -10.53
C HIS A 421 6.16 -14.77 -9.36
N PRO A 422 4.88 -15.16 -9.47
CA PRO A 422 3.96 -15.13 -8.34
C PRO A 422 4.57 -15.85 -7.14
N GLY A 423 4.39 -15.29 -5.95
CA GLY A 423 4.93 -15.83 -4.70
C GLY A 423 6.41 -15.58 -4.46
N ARG A 424 7.19 -15.03 -5.41
CA ARG A 424 8.62 -14.75 -5.22
C ARG A 424 8.90 -13.27 -4.97
N ILE A 425 9.85 -12.98 -4.08
CA ILE A 425 10.40 -11.65 -3.84
C ILE A 425 11.72 -11.49 -4.59
N PHE A 426 11.88 -10.38 -5.32
CA PHE A 426 13.16 -9.97 -5.90
C PHE A 426 13.75 -8.87 -5.04
N LEU A 427 14.99 -9.03 -4.55
CA LEU A 427 15.62 -8.07 -3.63
C LEU A 427 17.08 -7.83 -3.96
N VAL A 428 17.46 -6.56 -4.07
CA VAL A 428 18.85 -6.09 -4.15
C VAL A 428 19.19 -5.40 -2.84
N ASP A 429 20.26 -5.84 -2.18
CA ASP A 429 20.79 -5.22 -0.97
C ASP A 429 22.10 -4.49 -1.32
N THR A 430 22.03 -3.16 -1.40
CA THR A 430 23.18 -2.33 -1.80
C THR A 430 24.26 -2.27 -0.71
N ALA A 431 23.90 -2.50 0.55
CA ALA A 431 24.86 -2.59 1.64
C ALA A 431 25.63 -3.92 1.62
N LYS A 432 24.99 -5.02 1.22
CA LYS A 432 25.65 -6.32 1.01
C LYS A 432 26.29 -6.46 -0.37
N GLY A 433 26.00 -5.55 -1.30
CA GLY A 433 26.62 -5.57 -2.62
C GLY A 433 26.13 -6.71 -3.52
N ARG A 434 24.91 -7.22 -3.33
CA ARG A 434 24.40 -8.39 -4.06
C ARG A 434 22.87 -8.46 -4.15
N ILE A 435 22.39 -9.25 -5.10
CA ILE A 435 21.00 -9.73 -5.14
C ILE A 435 20.85 -10.82 -4.06
N ILE A 436 19.80 -10.72 -3.25
CA ILE A 436 19.47 -11.73 -2.23
C ILE A 436 18.44 -12.68 -2.82
N ASP A 437 18.69 -13.98 -2.69
CA ASP A 437 17.82 -15.01 -3.23
C ASP A 437 16.50 -15.11 -2.44
N ASP A 438 15.40 -15.40 -3.13
CA ASP A 438 14.06 -15.58 -2.54
C ASP A 438 14.06 -16.67 -1.46
N GLU A 439 14.72 -17.80 -1.73
CA GLU A 439 14.82 -18.92 -0.79
C GLU A 439 15.62 -18.54 0.44
N GLU A 440 16.69 -17.74 0.28
CA GLU A 440 17.51 -17.24 1.39
C GLU A 440 16.68 -16.35 2.32
N ILE A 441 15.92 -15.39 1.76
CA ILE A 441 15.08 -14.45 2.53
C ILE A 441 14.05 -15.25 3.32
N LYS A 442 13.29 -16.11 2.65
CA LYS A 442 12.20 -16.86 3.28
C LYS A 442 12.70 -17.87 4.30
N ALA A 443 13.85 -18.52 4.05
CA ALA A 443 14.47 -19.43 5.01
C ALA A 443 14.93 -18.70 6.27
N GLN A 444 15.53 -17.51 6.13
CA GLN A 444 15.92 -16.66 7.26
C GLN A 444 14.69 -16.26 8.09
N LEU A 445 13.63 -15.76 7.43
CA LEU A 445 12.40 -15.36 8.10
C LEU A 445 11.69 -16.52 8.79
N ALA A 446 11.58 -17.68 8.13
CA ALA A 446 10.98 -18.87 8.70
C ALA A 446 11.74 -19.42 9.92
N ALA A 447 13.04 -19.10 10.04
CA ALA A 447 13.89 -19.49 11.15
C ALA A 447 13.94 -18.46 12.31
N GLU A 448 13.34 -17.27 12.18
CA GLU A 448 13.40 -16.22 13.22
C GLU A 448 12.74 -16.64 14.54
N ARG A 449 11.69 -17.48 14.44
CA ARG A 449 10.91 -17.99 15.56
C ARG A 449 10.48 -19.44 15.31
N PRO A 450 10.19 -20.22 16.36
CA PRO A 450 9.77 -21.60 16.21
C PRO A 450 8.27 -21.70 15.84
N TYR A 451 7.87 -21.13 14.70
CA TYR A 451 6.47 -21.00 14.29
C TYR A 451 5.71 -22.34 14.27
N ALA A 452 6.34 -23.41 13.78
CA ALA A 452 5.73 -24.75 13.76
C ALA A 452 5.43 -25.28 15.17
N THR A 453 6.25 -24.93 16.16
CA THR A 453 6.00 -25.30 17.55
C THR A 453 4.85 -24.49 18.13
N TRP A 454 4.82 -23.18 17.86
CA TRP A 454 3.73 -22.32 18.31
C TRP A 454 2.38 -22.76 17.74
N LEU A 455 2.30 -23.03 16.44
CA LEU A 455 1.09 -23.52 15.78
C LEU A 455 0.61 -24.84 16.40
N ARG A 456 1.50 -25.84 16.52
CA ARG A 456 1.15 -27.14 17.12
C ARG A 456 0.65 -27.05 18.56
N GLU A 457 1.15 -26.09 19.34
CA GLU A 457 0.80 -25.96 20.76
C GLU A 457 -0.39 -25.04 21.03
N ASN A 458 -0.74 -24.16 20.10
CA ASN A 458 -1.73 -23.11 20.32
C ASN A 458 -2.91 -23.14 19.34
N SER A 459 -2.71 -23.65 18.13
CA SER A 459 -3.77 -23.76 17.11
C SER A 459 -4.58 -25.04 17.30
N LEU A 460 -5.90 -24.94 17.22
CA LEU A 460 -6.82 -26.08 17.32
C LEU A 460 -7.63 -26.20 16.03
N ARG A 461 -7.60 -27.35 15.37
CA ARG A 461 -8.47 -27.59 14.21
C ARG A 461 -9.83 -28.07 14.71
N LEU A 462 -10.90 -27.55 14.13
CA LEU A 462 -12.27 -27.96 14.49
C LEU A 462 -12.50 -29.47 14.32
N GLU A 463 -11.86 -30.09 13.34
CA GLU A 463 -11.93 -31.54 13.10
C GLU A 463 -11.34 -32.39 14.22
N ASP A 464 -10.38 -31.85 14.98
CA ASP A 464 -9.72 -32.53 16.09
C ASP A 464 -10.52 -32.43 17.41
N LEU A 465 -11.58 -31.63 17.45
CA LEU A 465 -12.43 -31.48 18.62
C LEU A 465 -13.37 -32.69 18.79
N PRO A 466 -13.68 -33.07 20.05
CA PRO A 466 -14.52 -34.23 20.33
C PRO A 466 -15.95 -34.03 19.82
N GLU A 467 -16.50 -35.08 19.21
CA GLU A 467 -17.91 -35.12 18.78
C GLU A 467 -18.87 -34.86 19.93
N GLN A 468 -19.98 -34.19 19.64
CA GLN A 468 -21.03 -33.86 20.60
C GLN A 468 -22.39 -34.37 20.13
N PRO A 469 -23.27 -34.79 21.06
CA PRO A 469 -24.59 -35.28 20.68
C PRO A 469 -25.45 -34.16 20.11
N LEU A 470 -26.16 -34.47 19.02
CA LEU A 470 -27.07 -33.54 18.35
C LEU A 470 -28.52 -33.73 18.80
N PRO A 471 -29.28 -32.64 19.00
CA PRO A 471 -30.72 -32.73 19.21
C PRO A 471 -31.43 -33.24 17.95
N ALA A 472 -32.44 -34.09 18.13
CA ALA A 472 -33.25 -34.58 17.03
C ALA A 472 -34.07 -33.44 16.37
N ALA A 473 -34.16 -33.46 15.04
CA ALA A 473 -34.97 -32.50 14.31
C ALA A 473 -36.46 -32.87 14.37
N ASP A 474 -37.31 -31.92 14.77
CA ASP A 474 -38.77 -32.03 14.71
C ASP A 474 -39.31 -31.36 13.44
N HIS A 475 -40.06 -32.11 12.63
CA HIS A 475 -40.61 -31.63 11.36
C HIS A 475 -41.56 -30.44 11.57
N ALA A 476 -42.40 -30.47 12.60
CA ALA A 476 -43.35 -29.38 12.85
C ALA A 476 -42.61 -28.08 13.21
N ALA A 477 -41.58 -28.17 14.05
CA ALA A 477 -40.69 -27.05 14.37
C ALA A 477 -39.94 -26.52 13.14
N VAL A 478 -39.43 -27.40 12.27
CA VAL A 478 -38.73 -27.00 11.03
C VAL A 478 -39.68 -26.23 10.10
N LEU A 479 -40.89 -26.74 9.87
CA LEU A 479 -41.87 -26.09 9.01
C LEU A 479 -42.26 -24.69 9.53
N ASN A 480 -42.49 -24.56 10.84
CA ASN A 480 -42.79 -23.27 11.45
C ASN A 480 -41.67 -22.25 11.27
N ARG A 481 -40.40 -22.69 11.40
CA ARG A 481 -39.23 -21.82 11.16
C ARG A 481 -39.11 -21.44 9.68
N GLN A 482 -39.32 -22.38 8.77
CA GLN A 482 -39.33 -22.11 7.33
C GLN A 482 -40.33 -21.01 6.97
N ILE A 483 -41.57 -21.11 7.48
CA ILE A 483 -42.61 -20.09 7.29
C ILE A 483 -42.17 -18.74 7.88
N ALA A 484 -41.65 -18.75 9.12
CA ALA A 484 -41.22 -17.53 9.80
C ALA A 484 -40.09 -16.79 9.07
N PHE A 485 -39.16 -17.53 8.45
CA PHE A 485 -38.05 -16.97 7.66
C PHE A 485 -38.39 -16.80 6.17
N GLY A 486 -39.62 -17.07 5.76
CA GLY A 486 -40.10 -16.82 4.39
C GLY A 486 -39.65 -17.83 3.34
N TYR A 487 -39.20 -19.04 3.74
CA TYR A 487 -38.89 -20.11 2.80
C TYR A 487 -40.14 -20.52 2.03
N THR A 488 -39.99 -20.66 0.72
CA THR A 488 -41.05 -21.08 -0.19
C THR A 488 -40.83 -22.52 -0.67
N HIS A 489 -41.85 -23.11 -1.26
CA HIS A 489 -41.70 -24.40 -1.93
C HIS A 489 -40.67 -24.36 -3.06
N GLU A 490 -40.51 -23.20 -3.71
CA GLU A 490 -39.52 -22.98 -4.76
C GLU A 490 -38.10 -23.01 -4.19
N ASP A 491 -37.85 -22.34 -3.07
CA ASP A 491 -36.54 -22.37 -2.40
C ASP A 491 -36.16 -23.81 -2.02
N LEU A 492 -37.09 -24.58 -1.47
CA LEU A 492 -36.82 -25.97 -1.08
C LEU A 492 -36.58 -26.88 -2.29
N ARG A 493 -37.41 -26.75 -3.34
CA ARG A 493 -37.42 -27.68 -4.48
C ARG A 493 -36.41 -27.34 -5.55
N ILE A 494 -36.25 -26.05 -5.88
CA ILE A 494 -35.41 -25.55 -6.98
C ILE A 494 -34.01 -25.19 -6.47
N LEU A 495 -33.89 -24.67 -5.25
CA LEU A 495 -32.59 -24.26 -4.70
C LEU A 495 -31.94 -25.33 -3.82
N LEU A 496 -32.54 -25.67 -2.69
CA LEU A 496 -31.91 -26.54 -1.68
C LEU A 496 -31.83 -28.00 -2.12
N ALA A 497 -32.88 -28.57 -2.71
CA ALA A 497 -32.89 -29.99 -3.06
C ALA A 497 -31.81 -30.38 -4.09
N PRO A 498 -31.52 -29.60 -5.15
CA PRO A 498 -30.38 -29.86 -6.03
C PRO A 498 -29.04 -29.74 -5.31
N MET A 499 -28.80 -28.68 -4.52
CA MET A 499 -27.56 -28.51 -3.74
C MET A 499 -27.29 -29.73 -2.85
N ALA A 500 -28.31 -30.22 -2.14
CA ALA A 500 -28.17 -31.37 -1.25
C ALA A 500 -27.95 -32.70 -1.98
N LYS A 501 -28.47 -32.86 -3.21
CA LYS A 501 -28.36 -34.12 -3.98
C LYS A 501 -27.11 -34.20 -4.82
N ASN A 502 -26.73 -33.08 -5.44
CA ASN A 502 -25.68 -33.02 -6.45
C ASN A 502 -24.38 -32.40 -5.93
N GLY A 503 -24.43 -31.66 -4.82
CA GLY A 503 -23.27 -30.91 -4.32
C GLY A 503 -22.91 -29.69 -5.16
N GLU A 504 -23.85 -29.18 -5.96
CA GLU A 504 -23.66 -28.02 -6.84
C GLU A 504 -24.86 -27.07 -6.72
N GLU A 505 -24.64 -25.77 -6.93
CA GLU A 505 -25.72 -24.81 -7.03
C GLU A 505 -26.57 -25.06 -8.30
N PRO A 506 -27.90 -24.86 -8.27
CA PRO A 506 -28.75 -25.08 -9.43
C PRO A 506 -28.44 -24.05 -10.54
N VAL A 507 -28.31 -24.53 -11.77
CA VAL A 507 -28.15 -23.67 -12.95
C VAL A 507 -29.50 -23.25 -13.51
N GLY A 508 -29.68 -21.94 -13.70
CA GLY A 508 -30.85 -21.32 -14.34
C GLY A 508 -30.52 -20.67 -15.68
N SER A 509 -31.53 -20.08 -16.33
CA SER A 509 -31.37 -19.27 -17.55
C SER A 509 -32.38 -18.11 -17.56
N MET A 510 -32.22 -17.20 -18.52
CA MET A 510 -32.93 -15.90 -18.60
C MET A 510 -32.50 -14.89 -17.53
N GLY A 511 -32.84 -13.61 -17.76
CA GLY A 511 -32.58 -12.54 -16.80
C GLY A 511 -33.63 -12.52 -15.67
N THR A 512 -33.28 -11.91 -14.54
CA THR A 512 -34.21 -11.68 -13.44
C THR A 512 -35.26 -10.63 -13.82
N ASP A 513 -36.51 -11.04 -14.01
CA ASP A 513 -37.66 -10.18 -14.32
C ASP A 513 -38.45 -9.73 -13.07
N THR A 514 -38.03 -10.18 -11.88
CA THR A 514 -38.64 -9.80 -10.62
C THR A 514 -38.35 -8.34 -10.26
N ALA A 515 -39.31 -7.66 -9.64
CA ALA A 515 -39.09 -6.31 -9.10
C ALA A 515 -37.90 -6.26 -8.14
N LEU A 516 -37.20 -5.12 -8.10
CA LEU A 516 -36.19 -4.85 -7.07
C LEU A 516 -36.82 -5.03 -5.68
N ALA A 517 -36.03 -5.50 -4.71
CA ALA A 517 -36.55 -5.89 -3.40
C ALA A 517 -37.39 -4.78 -2.72
N VAL A 518 -36.93 -3.53 -2.81
CA VAL A 518 -37.61 -2.33 -2.27
C VAL A 518 -38.93 -1.98 -2.98
N LEU A 519 -39.13 -2.45 -4.22
CA LEU A 519 -40.34 -2.24 -5.01
C LEU A 519 -41.28 -3.45 -4.99
N SER A 520 -40.90 -4.52 -4.28
CA SER A 520 -41.67 -5.75 -4.26
C SER A 520 -42.94 -5.60 -3.42
N ASN A 521 -44.07 -6.10 -3.93
CA ASN A 521 -45.30 -6.24 -3.15
C ASN A 521 -45.30 -7.48 -2.25
N ARG A 522 -44.19 -8.22 -2.18
CA ARG A 522 -44.00 -9.42 -1.34
C ARG A 522 -42.91 -9.15 -0.30
N PRO A 523 -42.98 -9.79 0.88
CA PRO A 523 -41.87 -9.73 1.83
C PRO A 523 -40.60 -10.29 1.17
N ARG A 524 -39.50 -9.55 1.26
CA ARG A 524 -38.20 -9.95 0.73
C ARG A 524 -37.20 -10.10 1.89
N PRO A 525 -36.40 -11.16 1.93
CA PRO A 525 -35.34 -11.31 2.92
C PRO A 525 -34.29 -10.21 2.79
N LEU A 526 -33.58 -9.95 3.89
CA LEU A 526 -32.58 -8.88 3.97
C LEU A 526 -31.49 -9.01 2.89
N TYR A 527 -31.04 -10.24 2.59
CA TYR A 527 -29.96 -10.47 1.63
C TYR A 527 -30.33 -10.07 0.19
N ASP A 528 -31.61 -9.95 -0.17
CA ASP A 528 -32.01 -9.50 -1.51
C ASP A 528 -31.67 -8.03 -1.80
N TYR A 529 -31.51 -7.23 -0.74
CA TYR A 529 -31.12 -5.82 -0.82
C TYR A 529 -29.62 -5.65 -1.06
N PHE A 530 -28.82 -6.69 -0.80
CA PHE A 530 -27.39 -6.69 -1.04
C PHE A 530 -27.11 -7.29 -2.41
N LYS A 531 -26.36 -6.57 -3.23
CA LYS A 531 -25.88 -7.06 -4.52
C LYS A 531 -24.41 -7.37 -4.39
N GLN A 532 -24.02 -8.55 -4.88
CA GLN A 532 -22.63 -8.94 -4.94
C GLN A 532 -21.90 -7.96 -5.88
N LEU A 533 -20.83 -7.37 -5.37
CA LEU A 533 -19.94 -6.59 -6.21
C LEU A 533 -19.12 -7.57 -7.05
N PHE A 534 -18.80 -7.17 -8.27
CA PHE A 534 -17.92 -7.92 -9.15
C PHE A 534 -16.91 -6.97 -9.78
N ALA A 535 -15.75 -7.51 -10.12
CA ALA A 535 -14.68 -6.78 -10.75
C ALA A 535 -14.97 -6.60 -12.25
N GLN A 536 -14.73 -5.39 -12.77
CA GLN A 536 -14.88 -5.10 -14.18
C GLN A 536 -13.83 -4.08 -14.62
N VAL A 537 -13.03 -4.43 -15.64
CA VAL A 537 -11.90 -3.65 -16.18
C VAL A 537 -10.74 -3.43 -15.21
N THR A 538 -10.98 -2.89 -14.03
CA THR A 538 -9.94 -2.43 -13.09
C THR A 538 -9.10 -3.58 -12.53
N ASN A 539 -9.76 -4.68 -12.17
CA ASN A 539 -9.13 -5.95 -11.83
C ASN A 539 -9.86 -7.15 -12.48
N PRO A 540 -9.17 -8.28 -12.75
CA PRO A 540 -9.79 -9.48 -13.29
C PRO A 540 -10.45 -10.33 -12.18
N PRO A 541 -11.55 -11.05 -12.49
CA PRO A 541 -12.04 -12.13 -11.62
C PRO A 541 -11.10 -13.34 -11.70
N LEU A 542 -11.19 -14.24 -10.71
CA LEU A 542 -10.44 -15.48 -10.65
C LEU A 542 -11.30 -16.68 -11.07
N ASP A 543 -10.66 -17.69 -11.65
CA ASP A 543 -11.29 -18.98 -11.91
C ASP A 543 -11.04 -19.91 -10.72
N GLN A 544 -11.97 -19.94 -9.76
CA GLN A 544 -11.83 -20.75 -8.54
C GLN A 544 -11.64 -22.26 -8.79
N ILE A 545 -12.02 -22.77 -9.97
CA ILE A 545 -11.89 -24.19 -10.32
C ILE A 545 -10.50 -24.46 -10.90
N ARG A 546 -10.03 -23.61 -11.82
CA ARG A 546 -8.75 -23.81 -12.51
C ARG A 546 -7.56 -23.25 -11.75
N GLU A 547 -7.79 -22.29 -10.86
CA GLU A 547 -6.80 -21.57 -10.07
C GLU A 547 -6.94 -21.92 -8.57
N GLU A 548 -7.39 -23.13 -8.24
CA GLU A 548 -7.63 -23.59 -6.86
C GLU A 548 -6.40 -23.41 -5.95
N LEU A 549 -5.18 -23.53 -6.51
CA LEU A 549 -3.93 -23.37 -5.76
C LEU A 549 -3.77 -21.99 -5.09
N VAL A 550 -4.41 -20.94 -5.62
CA VAL A 550 -4.29 -19.57 -5.11
C VAL A 550 -5.51 -19.10 -4.32
N THR A 551 -6.55 -19.93 -4.26
CA THR A 551 -7.79 -19.70 -3.50
C THR A 551 -7.84 -20.57 -2.25
N ALA A 552 -8.38 -20.03 -1.15
CA ALA A 552 -8.63 -20.81 0.05
C ALA A 552 -9.82 -20.24 0.83
N MET A 553 -10.56 -21.15 1.48
CA MET A 553 -11.71 -20.85 2.33
C MET A 553 -11.41 -21.04 3.83
N GLU A 554 -10.21 -21.55 4.14
CA GLU A 554 -9.78 -21.77 5.52
C GLU A 554 -9.72 -20.42 6.26
N SER A 555 -10.27 -20.40 7.47
CA SER A 555 -10.37 -19.22 8.31
C SER A 555 -10.09 -19.60 9.76
N THR A 556 -9.81 -18.60 10.58
CA THR A 556 -9.58 -18.76 12.02
C THR A 556 -10.63 -18.04 12.84
N VAL A 557 -11.00 -18.60 13.99
CA VAL A 557 -11.90 -17.97 14.97
C VAL A 557 -11.22 -17.95 16.32
N GLY A 558 -11.10 -16.77 16.93
CA GLY A 558 -10.49 -16.61 18.24
C GLY A 558 -10.02 -15.18 18.48
N PRO A 559 -9.43 -14.91 19.67
CA PRO A 559 -8.89 -13.59 19.98
C PRO A 559 -7.67 -13.27 19.11
N GLU A 560 -7.66 -12.10 18.48
CA GLU A 560 -6.45 -11.54 17.88
C GLU A 560 -5.53 -10.91 18.95
N ARG A 561 -4.24 -10.78 18.63
CA ARG A 561 -3.19 -10.28 19.53
C ARG A 561 -2.44 -9.10 18.92
N ASN A 562 -1.34 -8.70 19.56
CA ASN A 562 -0.51 -7.60 19.10
C ASN A 562 0.07 -7.91 17.71
N LEU A 563 -0.28 -7.12 16.70
CA LEU A 563 0.22 -7.27 15.33
C LEU A 563 1.75 -7.07 15.24
N LEU A 564 2.28 -6.22 16.12
CA LEU A 564 3.66 -5.75 16.06
C LEU A 564 4.67 -6.74 16.65
N GLU A 565 4.20 -7.67 17.48
CA GLU A 565 5.06 -8.61 18.19
C GLU A 565 4.58 -10.05 17.95
N ALA A 566 5.52 -10.91 17.55
CA ALA A 566 5.22 -12.31 17.33
C ALA A 566 5.27 -13.08 18.66
N GLU A 567 4.11 -13.56 19.11
CA GLU A 567 3.93 -14.33 20.35
C GLU A 567 3.26 -15.69 20.04
N PRO A 568 3.55 -16.76 20.80
CA PRO A 568 2.85 -18.05 20.64
C PRO A 568 1.32 -17.91 20.75
N ALA A 569 0.87 -17.02 21.64
CA ALA A 569 -0.55 -16.77 21.89
C ALA A 569 -1.28 -16.12 20.69
N SER A 570 -0.56 -15.56 19.72
CA SER A 570 -1.15 -14.94 18.53
C SER A 570 -1.83 -15.93 17.59
N CYS A 571 -1.37 -17.19 17.57
CA CYS A 571 -1.99 -18.27 16.80
C CYS A 571 -2.94 -19.14 17.64
N ARG A 572 -3.33 -18.68 18.84
CA ARG A 572 -4.28 -19.39 19.70
C ARG A 572 -5.73 -19.19 19.23
N GLN A 573 -6.04 -19.84 18.11
CA GLN A 573 -7.31 -19.74 17.41
C GLN A 573 -7.80 -21.12 17.00
N ILE A 574 -9.10 -21.21 16.70
CA ILE A 574 -9.72 -22.40 16.14
C ILE A 574 -9.69 -22.27 14.62
N VAL A 575 -9.05 -23.22 13.93
CA VAL A 575 -8.99 -23.28 12.47
C VAL A 575 -10.24 -23.97 11.95
N LEU A 576 -10.94 -23.27 11.05
CA LEU A 576 -12.09 -23.74 10.31
C LEU A 576 -11.67 -23.97 8.86
N ARG A 577 -11.95 -25.15 8.32
CA ARG A 577 -11.66 -25.46 6.91
C ARG A 577 -12.54 -24.63 5.96
N ASP A 578 -13.78 -24.38 6.35
CA ASP A 578 -14.78 -23.64 5.59
C ASP A 578 -15.58 -22.74 6.54
N PRO A 579 -16.04 -21.55 6.10
CA PRO A 579 -16.93 -20.71 6.90
C PRO A 579 -18.30 -21.35 7.18
N VAL A 580 -18.71 -22.35 6.40
CA VAL A 580 -19.95 -23.10 6.59
C VAL A 580 -19.66 -24.32 7.48
N ILE A 581 -20.18 -24.26 8.71
CA ILE A 581 -20.11 -25.37 9.66
C ILE A 581 -21.48 -26.04 9.82
N SER A 582 -21.46 -27.37 9.88
CA SER A 582 -22.63 -28.20 10.17
C SER A 582 -23.06 -28.06 11.64
N ASN A 583 -24.28 -28.53 11.95
CA ASN A 583 -24.71 -28.61 13.35
C ASN A 583 -23.78 -29.49 14.21
N ALA A 584 -23.22 -30.56 13.62
CA ALA A 584 -22.26 -31.45 14.30
C ALA A 584 -21.00 -30.68 14.70
N GLU A 585 -20.43 -29.94 13.75
CA GLU A 585 -19.26 -29.10 13.96
C GLU A 585 -19.53 -27.96 14.94
N LEU A 586 -20.66 -27.26 14.82
CA LEU A 586 -21.05 -26.23 15.77
C LEU A 586 -21.17 -26.78 17.19
N ALA A 587 -21.71 -28.00 17.34
CA ALA A 587 -21.82 -28.63 18.66
C ALA A 587 -20.44 -28.82 19.31
N LYS A 588 -19.39 -29.16 18.54
CA LYS A 588 -18.00 -29.27 19.02
C LYS A 588 -17.48 -27.97 19.64
N LEU A 589 -17.88 -26.82 19.11
CA LEU A 589 -17.44 -25.49 19.58
C LEU A 589 -18.09 -25.06 20.90
N THR A 590 -19.25 -25.60 21.26
CA THR A 590 -20.04 -25.16 22.43
C THR A 590 -19.30 -25.32 23.77
N HIS A 591 -18.24 -26.14 23.80
CA HIS A 591 -17.51 -26.51 25.00
C HIS A 591 -16.02 -26.14 24.97
N VAL A 592 -15.61 -25.34 23.98
CA VAL A 592 -14.26 -24.76 23.84
C VAL A 592 -14.25 -23.34 24.38
#